data_AF-A0A3M1ETV4-F1
#
_entry.id   AF-A0A3M1ETV4-F1
#
_cell.length_a   1.000
_cell.length_b   1.000
_cell.length_c   1.000
_cell.angle_alpha   90.00
_cell.angle_beta   90.00
_cell.angle_gamma   90.00
#
_symmetry.space_group_name_H-M   'P 1'
#
loop_
_entity.id
_entity.type
_entity.pdbx_description
1 polymer ?
#
loop_
_entity_poly.entity_id
_entity_poly.type
_entity_poly.pdbx_seq_one_letter_code
_entity_poly.pdbx_strand_id
1 'polypeptide(L)'
;MKFELVRFYYSPQDRPDERYYTDNEKALQQLERLKETGTEVEIYDVNEIEDLFPHYHRATVGPKVALRPVFGAKGALEEDFGRAVPALVCYEKKGDLYPSEVFPRMDKGLERLLGINEALDNLLEYDDTVPPAAEAPIPGELPE
;
A
#
# COMPACT_ATOMS: atom_id res chain seq x y z
N MET A 1 8.80 -4.69 -11.32
CA MET A 1 8.07 -4.24 -10.10
C MET A 1 7.85 -2.73 -10.08
N LYS A 2 6.63 -2.30 -9.72
CA LYS A 2 6.19 -0.89 -9.63
C LYS A 2 6.67 -0.19 -8.35
N PHE A 3 7.03 -0.93 -7.31
CA PHE A 3 7.47 -0.40 -6.01
C PHE A 3 8.80 -1.03 -5.59
N GLU A 4 9.79 -0.22 -5.26
CA GLU A 4 11.07 -0.71 -4.75
C GLU A 4 11.04 -0.99 -3.24
N LEU A 5 10.13 -0.37 -2.49
CA LEU A 5 9.99 -0.54 -1.05
C LEU A 5 8.52 -0.59 -0.61
N VAL A 6 8.20 -1.55 0.24
CA VAL A 6 6.89 -1.69 0.88
C VAL A 6 7.09 -1.85 2.37
N ARG A 7 6.34 -1.07 3.14
CA ARG A 7 6.30 -1.13 4.60
C ARG A 7 4.95 -1.64 5.07
N PHE A 8 4.95 -2.61 5.95
CA PHE A 8 3.74 -3.14 6.55
C PHE A 8 3.73 -2.84 8.05
N TYR A 9 2.73 -2.08 8.49
CA TYR A 9 2.50 -1.74 9.89
C TYR A 9 1.29 -2.53 10.37
N TYR A 10 1.50 -3.35 11.40
CA TYR A 10 0.45 -4.17 11.98
C TYR A 10 0.68 -4.37 13.48
N SER A 11 -0.36 -4.83 14.17
CA SER A 11 -0.30 -5.22 15.57
C SER A 11 -0.67 -6.70 15.63
N PRO A 12 0.19 -7.56 16.17
CA PRO A 12 -0.15 -8.96 16.40
C PRO A 12 -1.12 -9.14 17.59
N GLN A 13 -1.30 -8.10 18.41
CA GLN A 13 -2.12 -8.15 19.63
C GLN A 13 -3.54 -7.62 19.40
N ASP A 14 -3.71 -6.68 18.47
CA ASP A 14 -5.00 -6.08 18.15
C ASP A 14 -5.70 -6.85 17.03
N ARG A 15 -7.02 -7.03 17.17
CA ARG A 15 -7.83 -7.49 16.05
C ARG A 15 -8.14 -6.32 15.13
N PRO A 16 -7.91 -6.46 13.81
CA PRO A 16 -8.32 -5.44 12.86
C PRO A 16 -9.85 -5.31 12.86
N ASP A 17 -10.34 -4.08 12.72
CA ASP A 17 -11.75 -3.76 12.63
C ASP A 17 -12.37 -4.45 11.41
N GLU A 18 -13.61 -4.93 11.53
CA GLU A 18 -14.30 -5.68 10.47
C GLU A 18 -14.42 -4.87 9.17
N ARG A 19 -14.41 -3.53 9.24
CA ARG A 19 -14.47 -2.64 8.06
C ARG A 19 -13.16 -2.58 7.28
N TYR A 20 -12.05 -2.94 7.93
CA TYR A 20 -10.69 -2.85 7.39
C TYR A 20 -9.94 -4.18 7.53
N TYR A 21 -10.70 -5.28 7.59
CA TYR A 21 -10.18 -6.59 7.88
C TYR A 21 -8.98 -6.92 6.98
N THR A 22 -7.90 -7.33 7.63
CA THR A 22 -6.69 -7.83 6.99
C THR A 22 -6.32 -9.13 7.68
N ASP A 23 -6.10 -10.17 6.88
CA ASP A 23 -5.51 -11.42 7.35
C ASP A 23 -3.99 -11.22 7.43
N ASN A 24 -3.49 -10.99 8.65
CA ASN A 24 -2.08 -10.70 8.90
C ASN A 24 -1.18 -11.87 8.51
N GLU A 25 -1.59 -13.12 8.77
CA GLU A 25 -0.79 -14.30 8.41
C GLU A 25 -0.66 -14.42 6.89
N LYS A 26 -1.78 -14.23 6.16
CA LYS A 26 -1.75 -14.20 4.70
C LYS A 26 -0.91 -13.04 4.16
N ALA A 27 -1.04 -11.85 4.76
CA ALA A 27 -0.27 -10.68 4.34
C ALA A 27 1.24 -10.90 4.49
N LEU A 28 1.68 -11.50 5.60
CA LEU A 28 3.09 -11.86 5.82
C LEU A 28 3.60 -12.83 4.75
N GLN A 29 2.84 -13.88 4.41
CA GLN A 29 3.21 -14.82 3.35
C GLN A 29 3.31 -14.14 1.97
N GLN A 30 2.37 -13.25 1.66
CA GLN A 30 2.40 -12.48 0.40
C GLN A 30 3.60 -11.54 0.35
N LEU A 31 3.94 -10.90 1.47
CA LEU A 31 5.11 -10.03 1.61
C LEU A 31 6.43 -10.79 1.46
N GLU A 32 6.54 -12.02 1.96
CA GLU A 32 7.70 -12.88 1.72
C GLU A 32 7.89 -13.15 0.21
N ARG A 33 6.81 -13.48 -0.49
CA ARG A 33 6.85 -13.66 -1.96
C ARG A 33 7.24 -12.37 -2.69
N LEU A 34 6.74 -11.23 -2.23
CA LEU A 34 7.07 -9.92 -2.81
C LEU A 34 8.56 -9.59 -2.66
N LYS A 35 9.18 -10.08 -1.58
CA LYS A 35 10.62 -9.96 -1.37
C LYS A 35 11.42 -10.80 -2.36
N GLU A 36 10.93 -11.98 -2.73
CA GLU A 36 11.57 -12.86 -3.73
C GLU A 36 11.58 -12.24 -5.14
N THR A 37 10.58 -11.42 -5.45
CA THR A 37 10.50 -10.70 -6.73
C THR A 37 11.43 -9.48 -6.82
N GLY A 38 12.08 -9.08 -5.71
CA GLY A 38 13.07 -8.00 -5.67
C GLY A 38 12.61 -6.67 -5.05
N THR A 39 11.38 -6.59 -4.55
CA THR A 39 10.90 -5.47 -3.73
C THR A 39 11.45 -5.59 -2.33
N GLU A 40 11.91 -4.48 -1.75
CA GLU A 40 12.27 -4.45 -0.33
C GLU A 40 11.02 -4.40 0.53
N VAL A 41 10.99 -5.25 1.54
CA VAL A 41 9.86 -5.37 2.46
C VAL A 41 10.35 -5.11 3.88
N GLU A 42 9.74 -4.13 4.53
CA GLU A 42 9.93 -3.84 5.95
C GLU A 42 8.63 -4.08 6.71
N ILE A 43 8.70 -4.88 7.76
CA ILE A 43 7.55 -5.23 8.59
C ILE A 43 7.77 -4.61 9.97
N TYR A 44 6.79 -3.87 10.47
CA TYR A 44 6.84 -3.18 11.75
C TYR A 44 5.65 -3.59 12.63
N ASP A 45 5.97 -4.04 13.84
CA ASP A 45 4.98 -4.13 14.93
C ASP A 45 4.79 -2.73 15.53
N VAL A 46 3.57 -2.19 15.44
CA VAL A 46 3.26 -0.86 15.98
C VAL A 46 3.33 -0.78 17.50
N ASN A 47 3.32 -1.91 18.20
CA ASN A 47 3.52 -1.94 19.65
C ASN A 47 4.98 -1.69 20.05
N GLU A 48 5.91 -1.85 19.13
CA GLU A 48 7.34 -1.63 19.34
C GLU A 48 7.80 -0.23 18.90
N ILE A 49 6.90 0.59 18.35
CA ILE A 49 7.19 1.94 17.89
C ILE A 49 6.73 2.96 18.95
N GLU A 50 7.67 3.74 19.49
CA GLU A 50 7.35 4.78 20.48
C GLU A 50 6.49 5.92 19.90
N ASP A 51 6.77 6.37 18.67
CA ASP A 51 6.07 7.49 18.03
C ASP A 51 5.54 7.08 16.64
N LEU A 52 4.26 6.73 16.59
CA LEU A 52 3.58 6.32 15.35
C LEU A 52 3.24 7.50 14.43
N PHE A 53 3.10 8.69 15.00
CA PHE A 53 2.66 9.89 14.30
C PHE A 53 3.43 10.20 13.01
N PRO A 54 4.77 10.19 12.95
CA PRO A 54 5.51 10.46 11.72
C PRO A 54 5.22 9.43 10.62
N HIS A 55 4.96 8.18 10.97
CA HIS A 55 4.59 7.12 10.03
C HIS A 55 3.17 7.32 9.51
N TYR A 56 2.21 7.55 10.42
CA TYR A 56 0.83 7.87 10.10
C TYR A 56 0.70 9.14 9.24
N HIS A 57 1.43 10.20 9.59
CA HIS A 57 1.41 11.47 8.88
C HIS A 57 1.91 11.31 7.43
N ARG A 58 3.03 10.59 7.24
CA ARG A 58 3.55 10.28 5.89
C ARG A 58 2.58 9.44 5.09
N ALA A 59 1.96 8.44 5.71
CA ALA A 59 0.95 7.60 5.08
C ALA A 59 -0.30 8.40 4.64
N THR A 60 -0.65 9.45 5.38
CA THR A 60 -1.82 10.29 5.09
C THR A 60 -1.54 11.38 4.05
N VAL A 61 -0.37 12.01 4.11
CA VAL A 61 -0.02 13.18 3.28
C VAL A 61 0.68 12.78 1.98
N GLY A 62 1.46 11.71 2.00
CA GLY A 62 2.26 11.27 0.85
C GLY A 62 1.47 10.86 -0.40
N PRO A 63 0.48 9.97 -0.31
CA PRO A 63 -0.20 9.46 -1.50
C PRO A 63 -1.03 10.55 -2.18
N LYS A 64 -1.11 10.48 -3.52
CA LYS A 64 -1.92 11.39 -4.33
C LYS A 64 -3.37 11.39 -3.83
N VAL A 65 -4.09 12.52 -3.98
CA VAL A 65 -5.46 12.69 -3.48
C VAL A 65 -6.43 11.58 -3.94
N ALA A 66 -6.24 11.04 -5.15
CA ALA A 66 -7.05 9.93 -5.68
C ALA A 66 -6.74 8.57 -5.05
N LEU A 67 -5.59 8.43 -4.40
CA LEU A 67 -5.05 7.20 -3.80
C LEU A 67 -4.92 7.33 -2.29
N ARG A 68 -5.57 8.34 -1.70
CA ARG A 68 -5.51 8.59 -0.26
C ARG A 68 -6.10 7.41 0.50
N PRO A 69 -5.41 6.94 1.53
CA PRO A 69 -5.90 5.84 2.35
C PRO A 69 -7.10 6.28 3.19
N VAL A 70 -7.70 5.32 3.88
CA VAL A 70 -8.81 5.57 4.82
C VAL A 70 -8.39 6.29 6.11
N PHE A 71 -7.08 6.41 6.33
CA PHE A 71 -6.47 7.14 7.45
C PHE A 71 -6.75 8.65 7.37
N GLY A 72 -7.05 9.27 8.51
CA GLY A 72 -7.38 10.69 8.62
C GLY A 72 -8.88 10.97 8.64
N ALA A 73 -9.31 12.00 7.89
CA ALA A 73 -10.64 12.61 8.02
C ALA A 73 -11.85 11.72 7.67
N LYS A 74 -11.63 10.46 7.24
CA LYS A 74 -12.67 9.57 6.70
C LYS A 74 -12.81 8.21 7.38
N GLY A 75 -12.02 7.86 8.39
CA GLY A 75 -12.27 6.56 9.03
C GLY A 75 -11.34 6.17 10.17
N ALA A 76 -10.03 6.13 9.94
CA ALA A 76 -9.08 5.62 10.92
C ALA A 76 -8.23 6.75 11.51
N LEU A 77 -8.22 6.86 12.84
CA LEU A 77 -7.42 7.82 13.57
C LEU A 77 -5.96 7.34 13.66
N GLU A 78 -5.09 8.22 14.14
CA GLU A 78 -3.70 7.87 14.43
C GLU A 78 -3.60 6.65 15.35
N GLU A 79 -4.47 6.57 16.35
CA GLU A 79 -4.53 5.51 17.34
C GLU A 79 -4.87 4.13 16.74
N ASP A 80 -5.55 4.12 15.60
CA ASP A 80 -5.96 2.93 14.86
C ASP A 80 -4.89 2.46 13.87
N PHE A 81 -3.92 3.31 13.51
CA PHE A 81 -2.92 3.04 12.47
C PHE A 81 -2.04 1.85 12.86
N GLY A 82 -2.05 0.82 12.02
CA GLY A 82 -1.36 -0.45 12.27
C GLY A 82 -1.94 -1.25 13.44
N ARG A 83 -2.98 -0.79 14.13
CA ARG A 83 -3.69 -1.55 15.18
C ARG A 83 -5.00 -2.08 14.64
N ALA A 84 -6.10 -1.37 14.91
CA ALA A 84 -7.42 -1.68 14.36
C ALA A 84 -7.44 -1.60 12.83
N VAL A 85 -6.52 -0.83 12.23
CA VAL A 85 -6.38 -0.70 10.77
C VAL A 85 -4.92 -0.92 10.38
N PRO A 86 -4.55 -2.16 9.99
CA PRO A 86 -3.23 -2.45 9.43
C PRO A 86 -2.95 -1.53 8.25
N ALA A 87 -1.68 -1.15 8.06
CA ALA A 87 -1.30 -0.21 7.01
C ALA A 87 -0.20 -0.78 6.13
N LEU A 88 -0.46 -0.83 4.83
CA LEU A 88 0.55 -1.14 3.82
C LEU A 88 0.94 0.15 3.10
N VAL A 89 2.21 0.49 3.15
CA VAL A 89 2.76 1.75 2.65
C VAL A 89 3.78 1.44 1.56
N CYS A 90 3.47 1.81 0.33
CA CYS A 90 4.27 1.48 -0.85
C CYS A 90 4.99 2.72 -1.39
N TYR A 91 6.29 2.57 -1.60
CA TYR A 91 7.19 3.58 -2.14
C TYR A 91 7.64 3.17 -3.53
N GLU A 92 7.50 4.07 -4.50
CA GLU A 92 7.98 3.82 -5.86
C GLU A 92 9.49 3.62 -5.82
N LYS A 93 10.23 4.47 -5.08
CA LYS A 93 11.66 4.31 -4.82
C LYS A 93 11.98 4.27 -3.34
N LYS A 94 13.02 3.49 -2.98
CA LYS A 94 13.53 3.39 -1.60
C LYS A 94 13.92 4.74 -0.97
N GLY A 95 14.37 5.68 -1.80
CA GLY A 95 14.79 7.02 -1.37
C GLY A 95 13.66 8.04 -1.26
N ASP A 96 12.42 7.68 -1.58
CA ASP A 96 11.32 8.63 -1.54
C ASP A 96 10.95 9.02 -0.10
N LEU A 97 10.79 10.32 0.12
CA LEU A 97 10.35 10.89 1.40
C LEU A 97 8.89 10.54 1.72
N TYR A 98 8.08 10.34 0.67
CA TYR A 98 6.66 10.12 0.76
C TYR A 98 6.25 8.86 0.01
N PRO A 99 5.34 8.05 0.56
CA PRO A 99 4.82 6.88 -0.15
C PRO A 99 3.96 7.30 -1.34
N SER A 100 4.00 6.48 -2.38
CA SER A 100 3.20 6.67 -3.58
C SER A 100 1.79 6.11 -3.42
N GLU A 101 1.66 4.93 -2.80
CA GLU A 101 0.38 4.28 -2.52
C GLU A 101 0.32 3.80 -1.06
N VAL A 102 -0.87 3.86 -0.45
CA VAL A 102 -1.12 3.36 0.90
C VAL A 102 -2.44 2.60 0.93
N PHE A 103 -2.48 1.46 1.61
CA PHE A 103 -3.64 0.63 1.82
C PHE A 103 -3.89 0.39 3.32
N PRO A 104 -5.14 0.16 3.75
CA PRO A 104 -6.37 0.13 2.95
C PRO A 104 -6.80 1.50 2.44
N ARG A 105 -7.43 1.54 1.26
CA ARG A 105 -7.94 2.78 0.64
C ARG A 105 -9.29 2.55 -0.04
N MET A 106 -10.07 3.62 -0.21
CA MET A 106 -11.22 3.59 -1.11
C MET A 106 -10.74 3.75 -2.54
N ASP A 107 -10.93 2.72 -3.36
CA ASP A 107 -10.61 2.80 -4.77
C ASP A 107 -11.79 3.42 -5.53
N LYS A 108 -11.54 4.54 -6.20
CA LYS A 108 -12.58 5.25 -6.98
C LYS A 108 -12.99 4.51 -8.24
N GLY A 109 -12.15 3.63 -8.77
CA GLY A 109 -12.46 2.84 -9.96
C GLY A 109 -13.32 1.62 -9.63
N LEU A 110 -13.10 1.02 -8.46
CA LEU A 110 -13.86 -0.15 -7.99
C LEU A 110 -15.05 0.21 -7.09
N GLU A 111 -15.22 1.49 -6.74
CA GLU A 111 -16.23 2.01 -5.82
C GLU A 111 -16.31 1.27 -4.47
N ARG A 112 -15.21 0.64 -4.06
CA ARG A 112 -15.12 -0.20 -2.86
C ARG A 112 -13.80 0.02 -2.12
N LEU A 113 -13.76 -0.45 -0.88
CA LEU A 113 -12.53 -0.49 -0.10
C LEU A 113 -11.61 -1.58 -0.66
N LEU A 114 -10.39 -1.21 -1.04
CA LEU A 114 -9.35 -2.17 -1.38
C LEU A 114 -8.55 -2.49 -0.12
N GLY A 115 -8.64 -3.74 0.32
CA GLY A 115 -7.91 -4.26 1.48
C GLY A 115 -6.45 -4.55 1.17
N ILE A 116 -5.66 -4.79 2.23
CA ILE A 116 -4.22 -5.04 2.10
C ILE A 116 -3.94 -6.37 1.41
N ASN A 117 -4.65 -7.44 1.77
CA ASN A 117 -4.43 -8.74 1.14
C ASN A 117 -4.75 -8.73 -0.37
N GLU A 118 -5.83 -8.07 -0.78
CA GLU A 118 -6.14 -7.90 -2.21
C GLU A 118 -5.10 -7.02 -2.91
N ALA A 119 -4.63 -5.94 -2.26
CA ALA A 119 -3.59 -5.09 -2.83
C ALA A 119 -2.27 -5.86 -3.02
N LEU A 120 -1.86 -6.67 -2.05
CA LEU A 120 -0.67 -7.52 -2.15
C LEU A 120 -0.82 -8.59 -3.23
N ASP A 121 -2.01 -9.18 -3.36
CA ASP A 121 -2.31 -10.15 -4.42
C ASP A 121 -2.17 -9.51 -5.79
N ASN A 122 -2.76 -8.32 -5.99
CA ASN A 122 -2.60 -7.55 -7.21
C ASN A 122 -1.11 -7.24 -7.46
N LEU A 123 -0.34 -6.81 -6.45
CA LEU A 123 1.09 -6.52 -6.64
C LEU A 123 1.89 -7.75 -7.10
N LEU A 124 1.54 -8.94 -6.64
CA LEU A 124 2.14 -10.20 -7.04
C LEU A 124 1.65 -10.64 -8.44
N GLU A 125 0.35 -10.50 -8.73
CA GLU A 125 -0.25 -10.85 -10.03
C GLU A 125 0.18 -9.90 -11.16
N TYR A 126 0.34 -8.61 -10.88
CA TYR A 126 0.85 -7.63 -11.86
C TYR A 126 2.29 -7.93 -12.31
N ASP A 127 3.04 -8.75 -11.58
CA ASP A 127 4.36 -9.26 -11.99
C ASP A 127 4.23 -10.47 -12.95
N ASP A 128 3.17 -11.28 -12.83
CA ASP A 128 2.87 -12.40 -13.74
C ASP A 128 2.19 -11.93 -15.04
N THR A 129 1.41 -10.85 -14.99
CA THR A 129 0.73 -10.27 -16.15
C THR A 129 1.37 -8.96 -16.63
N VAL A 130 2.63 -9.01 -17.07
CA VAL A 130 3.14 -8.01 -18.01
C VAL A 130 2.89 -8.51 -19.43
N PRO A 131 1.79 -8.14 -20.12
CA PRO A 131 1.92 -7.96 -21.55
C PRO A 131 2.93 -6.83 -21.77
N PRO A 132 3.94 -7.03 -22.64
CA PRO A 132 4.94 -6.02 -22.92
C PRO A 132 4.26 -4.72 -23.34
N ALA A 133 4.84 -3.61 -22.88
CA ALA A 133 4.51 -2.24 -23.24
C ALA A 133 3.65 -2.12 -24.50
N ALA A 134 2.39 -1.71 -24.33
CA ALA A 134 1.74 -0.97 -25.39
C ALA A 134 2.49 0.36 -25.48
N GLU A 135 3.51 0.40 -26.34
CA GLU A 135 4.05 1.62 -26.91
C GLU A 135 2.87 2.49 -27.33
N ALA A 136 2.60 3.56 -26.56
CA ALA A 136 1.69 4.58 -27.02
C ALA A 136 2.35 5.22 -28.25
N PRO A 137 1.72 5.21 -29.43
CA PRO A 137 2.26 5.95 -30.56
C PRO A 137 2.32 7.43 -30.18
N ILE A 138 3.52 7.99 -30.26
CA ILE A 138 3.80 9.42 -30.26
C ILE A 138 2.80 10.15 -31.19
N PRO A 139 1.92 11.03 -30.70
CA PRO A 139 1.06 11.82 -31.58
C PRO A 139 1.88 12.97 -32.14
N GLY A 140 2.50 12.74 -33.29
CA GLY A 140 3.23 13.77 -34.01
C GLY A 140 3.76 13.31 -35.34
N GLU A 141 2.90 13.20 -36.36
CA GLU A 141 3.23 13.72 -37.70
C GLU A 141 1.94 13.82 -38.54
N LEU A 142 1.61 15.05 -38.91
CA LEU A 142 0.67 15.39 -39.97
C LEU A 142 1.30 14.97 -41.31
N PRO A 143 0.60 14.23 -42.18
CA PRO A 143 0.94 14.21 -43.59
C PRO A 143 0.07 15.22 -44.35
N GLU A 144 0.79 16.18 -44.94
CA GLU A 144 0.58 17.01 -46.15
C GLU A 144 -0.84 17.16 -46.76
#